data_AF-A0AAW9BGY7-F1
#
_entry.id   AF-A0AAW9BGY7-F1
#
_cell.length_a   1.000
_cell.length_b   1.000
_cell.length_c   1.000
_cell.angle_alpha   90.00
_cell.angle_beta   90.00
_cell.angle_gamma   90.00
#
_symmetry.space_group_name_H-M   'P 1'
#
loop_
_entity.id
_entity.type
_entity.pdbx_description
1 polymer ?
#
loop_
_entity_poly.entity_id
_entity_poly.type
_entity_poly.pdbx_seq_one_letter_code
_entity_poly.pdbx_strand_id
1 'polypeptide(L)'
;MSHHAINAMMRNPKLLMDYQMTGRLPSVSDTPATPLRDLISHIPARLRLEFKGVRLSPALGFNSGAQFHNLAQLYTWLGADEKLIGNKTLPYMSWRIAAFNKPLTIADLITHCSAVPSEEIINKFVDPRYR
;
A
#
# COMPACT_ATOMS: atom_id res chain seq x y z
N MET A 1 7.36 -23.51 -9.68
CA MET A 1 6.89 -23.34 -8.29
C MET A 1 7.04 -21.87 -7.89
N SER A 2 6.09 -21.29 -7.15
CA SER A 2 6.20 -19.89 -6.70
C SER A 2 7.34 -19.73 -5.69
N HIS A 3 8.35 -18.90 -6.00
CA HIS A 3 9.46 -18.61 -5.07
C HIS A 3 8.96 -18.02 -3.74
N HIS A 4 7.88 -17.24 -3.77
CA HIS A 4 7.24 -16.70 -2.57
C HIS A 4 6.61 -17.80 -1.71
N ALA A 5 5.95 -18.78 -2.32
CA ALA A 5 5.37 -19.91 -1.59
C ALA A 5 6.46 -20.77 -0.92
N ILE A 6 7.57 -21.02 -1.62
CA ILE A 6 8.71 -21.77 -1.07
C ILE A 6 9.33 -21.01 0.11
N ASN A 7 9.64 -19.72 -0.06
CA ASN A 7 10.20 -18.90 1.01
C ASN A 7 9.25 -18.81 2.22
N ALA A 8 7.94 -18.78 1.99
CA ALA A 8 6.95 -18.80 3.06
C ALA A 8 6.96 -20.10 3.86
N MET A 9 7.06 -21.26 3.19
CA MET A 9 7.18 -22.55 3.86
C MET A 9 8.47 -22.65 4.67
N MET A 10 9.59 -22.12 4.14
CA MET A 10 10.86 -22.09 4.87
C MET A 10 10.82 -21.22 6.14
N ARG A 11 9.98 -20.18 6.15
CA ARG A 11 9.82 -19.27 7.30
C ARG A 11 8.71 -19.67 8.26
N ASN A 12 7.82 -20.58 7.86
CA ASN A 12 6.67 -21.01 8.66
C ASN A 12 6.53 -22.55 8.66
N PRO A 13 6.93 -23.22 9.75
CA PRO A 13 6.93 -24.68 9.81
C PRO A 13 5.53 -25.29 9.66
N LYS A 14 4.46 -24.55 10.01
CA LYS A 14 3.08 -25.01 9.80
C LYS A 14 2.73 -25.12 8.31
N LEU A 15 3.12 -24.13 7.50
CA LEU A 15 2.88 -24.17 6.05
C LEU A 15 3.65 -25.31 5.38
N LEU A 16 4.86 -25.62 5.89
CA LEU A 16 5.65 -26.74 5.42
C LEU A 16 5.01 -28.09 5.79
N MET A 17 4.51 -28.24 7.01
CA MET A 17 3.75 -29.43 7.43
C MET A 17 2.47 -29.61 6.62
N ASP A 18 1.69 -28.54 6.41
CA ASP A 18 0.46 -28.58 5.60
C ASP A 18 0.77 -29.01 4.15
N TYR A 19 1.86 -28.52 3.57
CA TYR A 19 2.33 -28.95 2.25
C TYR A 19 2.73 -30.42 2.23
N GLN A 20 3.47 -30.91 3.23
CA GLN A 20 3.86 -32.32 3.33
C GLN A 20 2.66 -33.26 3.47
N MET A 21 1.62 -32.84 4.21
CA MET A 21 0.42 -33.66 4.43
C MET A 21 -0.56 -33.64 3.25
N THR A 22 -0.68 -32.52 2.54
CA THR A 22 -1.73 -32.33 1.52
C THR A 22 -1.21 -32.27 0.09
N GLY A 23 0.11 -32.10 -0.10
CA GLY A 23 0.74 -31.83 -1.39
C GLY A 23 0.40 -30.45 -1.98
N ARG A 24 -0.34 -29.59 -1.26
CA ARG A 24 -0.82 -28.30 -1.76
C ARG A 24 0.05 -27.15 -1.31
N LEU A 25 0.53 -26.35 -2.26
CA LEU A 25 1.29 -25.13 -1.97
C LEU A 25 0.39 -24.06 -1.33
N PRO A 26 0.95 -23.20 -0.46
CA PRO A 26 0.20 -22.07 0.08
C PRO A 26 -0.23 -21.13 -1.06
N SER A 27 -1.47 -20.65 -0.98
CA SER A 27 -1.98 -19.63 -1.91
C SER A 27 -1.13 -18.37 -1.81
N VAL A 28 -0.77 -17.79 -2.96
CA VAL A 28 -0.08 -16.51 -3.03
C VAL A 28 -0.93 -15.59 -3.88
N SER A 29 -1.38 -14.49 -3.30
CA SER A 29 -2.17 -13.49 -4.00
C SER A 29 -1.59 -12.09 -3.83
N ASP A 30 -1.93 -11.22 -4.75
CA ASP A 30 -1.60 -9.82 -4.62
C ASP A 30 -2.42 -9.16 -3.51
N THR A 31 -1.81 -8.13 -2.92
CA THR A 31 -2.47 -7.25 -1.98
C THR A 31 -3.51 -6.41 -2.72
N PRO A 32 -4.77 -6.32 -2.23
CA PRO A 32 -5.81 -5.55 -2.87
C PRO A 32 -5.38 -4.12 -3.20
N ALA A 33 -5.56 -3.73 -4.45
CA ALA A 33 -5.27 -2.37 -4.87
C ALA A 33 -6.18 -1.38 -4.14
N THR A 34 -5.64 -0.21 -3.82
CA THR A 34 -6.40 0.93 -3.30
C THR A 34 -6.06 2.15 -4.16
N PRO A 35 -7.02 3.07 -4.42
CA PRO A 35 -6.73 4.27 -5.19
C PRO A 35 -5.57 5.10 -4.61
N LEU A 36 -5.42 5.10 -3.29
CA LEU A 36 -4.33 5.78 -2.61
C LEU A 36 -2.97 5.12 -2.87
N ARG A 37 -2.90 3.78 -2.79
CA ARG A 37 -1.66 3.07 -3.11
C ARG A 37 -1.28 3.27 -4.58
N ASP A 38 -2.26 3.23 -5.47
CA ASP A 38 -2.06 3.44 -6.89
C ASP A 38 -1.48 4.84 -7.16
N LEU A 39 -2.08 5.89 -6.61
CA LEU A 39 -1.55 7.25 -6.67
C LEU A 39 -0.09 7.33 -6.16
N ILE A 40 0.19 6.78 -4.97
CA ILE A 40 1.53 6.85 -4.38
C ILE A 40 2.57 6.08 -5.22
N SER A 41 2.16 5.01 -5.91
CA SER A 41 3.05 4.24 -6.78
C SER A 41 3.59 5.07 -7.95
N HIS A 42 2.81 6.04 -8.44
CA HIS A 42 3.20 6.97 -9.50
C HIS A 42 4.08 8.14 -9.01
N ILE A 43 4.21 8.33 -7.69
CA ILE A 43 5.11 9.32 -7.10
C ILE A 43 6.50 8.70 -6.95
N PRO A 44 7.59 9.35 -7.40
CA PRO A 44 8.95 8.82 -7.20
C PRO A 44 9.31 8.64 -5.73
N ALA A 45 10.02 7.56 -5.39
CA ALA A 45 10.34 7.20 -4.00
C ALA A 45 11.02 8.33 -3.20
N ARG A 46 11.90 9.10 -3.86
CA ARG A 46 12.55 10.28 -3.25
C ARG A 46 11.53 11.34 -2.86
N LEU A 47 10.56 11.62 -3.73
CA LEU A 47 9.53 12.63 -3.50
C LEU A 47 8.55 12.19 -2.40
N ARG A 48 8.27 10.89 -2.27
CA ARG A 48 7.44 10.34 -1.17
C ARG A 48 7.96 10.70 0.23
N LEU A 49 9.27 10.95 0.38
CA LEU A 49 9.85 11.33 1.66
C LEU A 49 9.59 12.80 2.04
N GLU A 50 9.30 13.65 1.05
CA GLU A 50 9.08 15.09 1.23
C GLU A 50 7.63 15.41 1.64
N PHE A 51 6.66 14.56 1.25
CA PHE A 51 5.32 14.61 1.83
C PHE A 51 5.37 14.13 3.29
N LYS A 52 4.99 14.99 4.23
CA LYS A 52 5.07 14.72 5.68
C LYS A 52 3.71 14.74 6.36
N GLY A 53 3.62 14.01 7.48
CA GLY A 53 2.48 14.05 8.39
C GLY A 53 1.17 13.64 7.73
N VAL A 54 1.21 12.66 6.83
CA VAL A 54 0.07 12.23 6.03
C VAL A 54 -0.95 11.55 6.93
N ARG A 55 -2.17 12.10 6.99
CA ARG A 55 -3.27 11.57 7.80
C ARG A 55 -4.26 10.82 6.91
N LEU A 56 -4.59 9.60 7.30
CA LEU A 56 -5.67 8.85 6.66
C LEU A 56 -7.01 9.54 6.91
N SER A 57 -7.91 9.40 5.94
CA SER A 57 -9.25 9.96 6.00
C SER A 57 -10.20 9.15 5.12
N PRO A 58 -11.52 9.26 5.34
CA PRO A 58 -12.52 8.69 4.44
C PRO A 58 -12.42 9.23 3.01
N ALA A 59 -11.95 10.46 2.83
CA ALA A 59 -11.73 11.06 1.51
C ALA A 59 -10.59 10.38 0.74
N LEU A 60 -9.67 9.72 1.44
CA LEU A 60 -8.62 8.87 0.86
C LEU A 60 -9.02 7.39 0.77
N GLY A 61 -10.26 7.03 1.13
CA GLY A 61 -10.77 5.66 1.09
C GLY A 61 -10.50 4.82 2.33
N PHE A 62 -10.20 5.45 3.47
CA PHE A 62 -9.92 4.74 4.73
C PHE A 62 -10.77 5.26 5.89
N ASN A 63 -11.36 4.35 6.65
CA ASN A 63 -12.05 4.64 7.90
C ASN A 63 -11.07 4.67 9.08
N SER A 64 -10.01 5.48 8.97
CA SER A 64 -8.99 5.63 10.01
C SER A 64 -8.45 7.04 10.00
N GLY A 65 -8.14 7.58 11.18
CA GLY A 65 -7.45 8.86 11.36
C GLY A 65 -5.95 8.72 11.61
N ALA A 66 -5.38 7.54 11.34
CA ALA A 66 -3.95 7.27 11.56
C ALA A 66 -3.07 8.26 10.79
N GLN A 67 -1.99 8.69 11.43
CA GLN A 67 -1.04 9.63 10.85
C GLN A 67 0.31 8.94 10.65
N PHE A 68 0.91 9.17 9.48
CA PHE A 68 2.21 8.64 9.09
C PHE A 68 3.21 9.77 8.95
N HIS A 69 4.48 9.50 9.25
CA HIS A 69 5.51 10.53 9.17
C HIS A 69 5.72 10.99 7.72
N ASN A 70 5.65 10.09 6.74
CA ASN A 70 5.78 10.39 5.32
C ASN A 70 5.00 9.40 4.44
N LEU A 71 4.89 9.71 3.14
CA LEU A 71 4.20 8.81 2.18
C LEU A 71 4.91 7.48 1.98
N ALA A 72 6.23 7.41 2.13
CA ALA A 72 6.94 6.14 1.98
C ALA A 72 6.51 5.14 3.06
N GLN A 73 6.35 5.57 4.32
CA GLN A 73 5.84 4.74 5.41
C GLN A 73 4.39 4.30 5.14
N LEU A 74 3.55 5.23 4.69
CA LEU A 74 2.18 4.91 4.31
C LEU A 74 2.13 3.89 3.17
N TYR A 75 2.96 4.05 2.14
CA TYR A 75 3.04 3.13 1.02
C TYR A 75 3.40 1.71 1.45
N THR A 76 4.41 1.56 2.30
CA THR A 76 4.78 0.27 2.89
C THR A 76 3.64 -0.31 3.73
N TRP A 77 2.98 0.50 4.55
CA TRP A 77 1.84 0.07 5.37
C TRP A 77 0.65 -0.41 4.53
N LEU A 78 0.45 0.18 3.34
CA LEU A 78 -0.53 -0.26 2.33
C LEU A 78 -0.13 -1.57 1.62
N GLY A 79 0.93 -2.24 2.07
CA GLY A 79 1.40 -3.50 1.50
C GLY A 79 2.08 -3.32 0.15
N ALA A 80 2.73 -2.17 -0.08
CA ALA A 80 3.65 -2.04 -1.21
C ALA A 80 4.65 -3.21 -1.21
N ASP A 81 4.80 -3.83 -2.37
CA ASP A 81 5.69 -4.98 -2.62
C ASP A 81 5.42 -6.23 -1.75
N GLU A 82 4.36 -6.22 -0.93
CA GLU A 82 3.92 -7.40 -0.18
C GLU A 82 2.97 -8.28 -1.00
N LYS A 83 3.18 -9.60 -0.87
CA LYS A 83 2.24 -10.63 -1.31
C LYS A 83 1.52 -11.22 -0.10
N LEU A 84 0.25 -11.55 -0.27
CA LEU A 84 -0.50 -12.31 0.73
C LEU A 84 -0.18 -13.78 0.56
N ILE A 85 0.10 -14.44 1.69
CA ILE A 85 0.33 -15.88 1.74
C ILE A 85 -0.80 -16.49 2.56
N GLY A 86 -1.55 -17.42 1.94
CA GLY A 86 -2.75 -18.00 2.54
C GLY A 86 -3.80 -16.95 2.88
N ASN A 87 -4.34 -17.03 4.10
CA ASN A 87 -5.38 -16.11 4.58
C ASN A 87 -4.81 -14.92 5.37
N LYS A 88 -3.54 -14.55 5.15
CA LYS A 88 -2.93 -13.38 5.81
C LYS A 88 -3.68 -12.12 5.39
N THR A 89 -4.10 -11.32 6.37
CA THR A 89 -4.67 -9.98 6.17
C THR A 89 -3.66 -8.93 6.58
N LEU A 90 -3.54 -7.85 5.79
CA LEU A 90 -2.72 -6.70 6.18
C LEU A 90 -3.53 -5.69 7.00
N PRO A 91 -2.88 -4.92 7.90
CA PRO A 91 -3.59 -4.00 8.79
C PRO A 91 -4.53 -3.03 8.07
N TYR A 92 -4.12 -2.51 6.90
CA TYR A 92 -4.93 -1.55 6.15
C TYR A 92 -6.24 -2.13 5.63
N MET A 93 -6.34 -3.45 5.44
CA MET A 93 -7.50 -4.09 4.83
C MET A 93 -8.76 -3.91 5.69
N SER A 94 -8.59 -3.94 7.01
CA SER A 94 -9.69 -3.73 7.96
C SER A 94 -10.20 -2.29 7.98
N TRP A 95 -9.35 -1.33 7.61
CA TRP A 95 -9.67 0.10 7.61
C TRP A 95 -10.08 0.61 6.23
N ARG A 96 -9.90 -0.18 5.17
CA ARG A 96 -10.25 0.21 3.80
C ARG A 96 -11.76 0.27 3.62
N ILE A 97 -12.23 1.34 2.99
CA ILE A 97 -13.61 1.46 2.54
C ILE A 97 -13.76 0.69 1.21
N ALA A 98 -14.41 -0.47 1.23
CA ALA A 98 -14.51 -1.36 0.06
C ALA A 98 -15.24 -0.74 -1.15
N ALA A 99 -16.21 0.14 -0.88
CA ALA A 99 -16.97 0.85 -1.93
C ALA A 99 -16.24 2.08 -2.50
N PHE A 100 -15.05 2.43 -1.98
CA PHE A 100 -14.33 3.61 -2.41
C PHE A 100 -13.67 3.36 -3.78
N ASN A 101 -14.17 4.05 -4.80
CA ASN A 101 -13.76 3.92 -6.20
C ASN A 101 -13.36 5.26 -6.83
N LYS A 102 -13.32 6.35 -6.05
CA LYS A 102 -12.92 7.66 -6.53
C LYS A 102 -11.42 7.63 -6.91
N PRO A 103 -11.05 8.06 -8.14
CA PRO A 103 -9.65 8.27 -8.48
C PRO A 103 -9.09 9.41 -7.63
N LEU A 104 -7.90 9.20 -7.06
CA LEU A 104 -7.24 10.19 -6.21
C LEU A 104 -6.17 10.95 -6.99
N THR A 105 -6.05 12.22 -6.67
CA THR A 105 -5.04 13.14 -7.22
C THR A 105 -4.09 13.62 -6.13
N ILE A 106 -2.97 14.25 -6.53
CA ILE A 106 -2.06 14.91 -5.60
C ILE A 106 -2.79 16.05 -4.88
N ALA A 107 -3.70 16.78 -5.54
CA ALA A 107 -4.54 17.78 -4.87
C ALA A 107 -5.33 17.19 -3.69
N ASP A 108 -5.98 16.03 -3.86
CA ASP A 108 -6.68 15.36 -2.76
C ASP A 108 -5.71 14.98 -1.62
N LEU A 109 -4.51 14.51 -1.98
CA LEU A 109 -3.48 14.07 -1.02
C LEU A 109 -2.89 15.23 -0.20
N ILE A 110 -2.63 16.37 -0.83
CA ILE A 110 -2.02 17.55 -0.19
C ILE A 110 -2.87 18.04 0.97
N THR A 111 -4.20 18.01 0.85
CA THR A 111 -5.12 18.45 1.93
C THR A 111 -4.99 17.64 3.22
N HIS A 112 -4.40 16.44 3.12
CA HIS A 112 -4.20 15.52 4.23
C HIS A 112 -2.74 15.40 4.69
N CYS A 113 -1.84 16.24 4.15
CA CYS A 113 -0.44 16.31 4.53
C CYS A 113 -0.17 17.56 5.38
N SER A 114 0.75 17.46 6.34
CA SER A 114 1.18 18.62 7.13
C SER A 114 2.25 19.46 6.41
N ALA A 115 3.05 18.83 5.57
CA ALA A 115 4.02 19.49 4.70
C ALA A 115 4.12 18.74 3.38
N VAL A 116 4.33 19.47 2.30
CA VAL A 116 4.37 18.94 0.92
C VAL A 116 5.53 19.58 0.16
N PRO A 117 6.03 18.91 -0.90
CA PRO A 117 7.02 19.50 -1.81
C PRO A 117 6.47 20.77 -2.48
N SER A 118 7.36 21.62 -3.00
CA SER A 118 6.92 22.76 -3.80
C SER A 118 6.20 22.31 -5.07
N GLU A 119 5.28 23.15 -5.55
CA GLU A 119 4.48 22.87 -6.74
C GLU A 119 5.36 22.63 -7.98
N GLU A 120 6.48 23.35 -8.11
CA GLU A 120 7.47 23.14 -9.18
C GLU A 120 8.05 21.72 -9.18
N ILE A 121 8.38 21.18 -8.00
CA ILE A 121 8.92 19.83 -7.87
C ILE A 121 7.85 18.80 -8.21
N ILE A 122 6.61 19.00 -7.72
CA ILE A 122 5.47 18.13 -8.07
C ILE A 122 5.25 18.13 -9.58
N ASN A 123 5.21 19.30 -10.20
CA ASN A 123 5.02 19.46 -11.65
C ASN A 123 6.16 18.88 -12.48
N LYS A 124 7.38 18.82 -11.94
CA LYS A 124 8.54 18.24 -12.62
C LYS A 124 8.53 16.71 -12.61
N PHE A 125 8.06 16.11 -11.51
CA PHE A 125 8.24 14.69 -11.25
C PHE A 125 6.96 13.85 -11.27
N VAL A 126 5.79 14.49 -11.22
CA VAL A 126 4.49 13.82 -11.26
C VAL A 126 3.80 14.11 -12.59
N ASP A 127 3.29 13.05 -13.21
CA ASP A 127 2.54 13.14 -14.47
C ASP A 127 1.30 14.03 -14.30
N PRO A 128 1.02 14.96 -15.25
CA PRO A 128 -0.15 15.83 -15.21
C PRO A 128 -1.49 15.17 -14.89
N ARG A 129 -1.68 13.89 -15.25
CA ARG A 129 -2.92 13.14 -15.01
C ARG A 129 -3.21 12.88 -13.53
N TYR A 130 -2.19 12.94 -12.68
CA TYR A 130 -2.32 12.68 -11.25
C TYR A 130 -2.22 13.95 -10.41
N ARG A 131 -2.06 15.12 -11.02
CA ARG A 131 -1.97 16.41 -10.30
C ARG A 131 -3.31 16.78 -9.68
#